data_AF-A0A818J5E2-F1
#
_entry.id   AF-A0A818J5E2-F1
#
_cell.length_a   1.000
_cell.length_b   1.000
_cell.length_c   1.000
_cell.angle_alpha   90.00
_cell.angle_beta   90.00
_cell.angle_gamma   90.00
#
_symmetry.space_group_name_H-M   'P 1'
#
loop_
_entity.id
_entity.type
_entity.pdbx_description
1 polymer ?
#
loop_
_entity_poly.entity_id
_entity_poly.type
_entity_poly.pdbx_seq_one_letter_code
_entity_poly.pdbx_strand_id
1 'polypeptide(L)'
;MPLQDVIVIWLDGTFKGGNYRSMRNEFDENITGSAPSSPCSDEIDDLICNQTKQDLIINGVLVFTVKTVEEAIETIEIYSQARVLFISSGSLGKDIVPKIVGRYPLIHSFYIFCFKMFLHTDWASEYIDCLQMFDHPIDLLVRLMRDISLYFIEQGKIQLEFDEPGNALTYFKYAWNLETRANTRDKVPPNTKNQEGFIMQSDYRASLNLLEGDDGLIRQAEKRL
;
A
#
# COMPACT_ATOMS: atom_id res chain seq x y z
N MET A 1 8.57 19.29 -1.01
CA MET A 1 8.93 18.30 -2.07
C MET A 1 8.12 17.05 -1.79
N PRO A 2 7.53 16.35 -2.77
CA PRO A 2 6.94 15.04 -2.51
C PRO A 2 8.03 14.10 -1.98
N LEU A 3 7.74 13.40 -0.90
CA LEU A 3 8.64 12.47 -0.23
C LEU A 3 8.76 11.23 -1.13
N GLN A 4 9.78 11.18 -1.99
CA GLN A 4 10.01 10.07 -2.92
C GLN A 4 10.60 8.82 -2.24
N ASP A 5 10.50 8.74 -0.93
CA ASP A 5 11.21 7.75 -0.12
C ASP A 5 10.49 6.40 -0.08
N VAL A 6 9.26 6.34 -0.60
CA VAL A 6 8.47 5.12 -0.76
C VAL A 6 7.80 5.08 -2.13
N ILE A 7 7.85 3.93 -2.79
CA ILE A 7 7.20 3.66 -4.08
C ILE A 7 6.45 2.33 -4.05
N VAL A 8 5.45 2.20 -4.92
CA VAL A 8 4.73 0.96 -5.19
C VAL A 8 5.03 0.53 -6.62
N ILE A 9 5.40 -0.73 -6.81
CA ILE A 9 5.56 -1.32 -8.14
C ILE A 9 4.54 -2.45 -8.26
N TRP A 10 3.63 -2.34 -9.23
CA TRP A 10 2.62 -3.34 -9.54
C TRP A 10 2.96 -4.05 -10.85
N LEU A 11 3.36 -5.31 -10.75
CA LEU A 11 3.63 -6.20 -11.88
C LEU A 11 2.40 -7.04 -12.25
N ASP A 12 1.72 -6.67 -13.33
CA ASP A 12 0.60 -7.43 -13.87
C ASP A 12 0.54 -7.39 -15.41
N GLY A 13 0.67 -8.57 -16.03
CA GLY A 13 0.60 -8.76 -17.48
C GLY A 13 -0.83 -8.82 -18.05
N THR A 14 -1.86 -8.88 -17.21
CA THR A 14 -3.28 -9.13 -17.60
C THR A 14 -4.20 -7.93 -17.44
N PHE A 15 -3.68 -6.79 -16.98
CA PHE A 15 -4.44 -5.58 -16.61
C PHE A 15 -5.33 -4.96 -17.71
N LYS A 16 -5.26 -5.45 -18.95
CA LYS A 16 -6.06 -4.96 -20.09
C LYS A 16 -7.32 -5.80 -20.42
N GLY A 17 -7.61 -6.89 -19.72
CA GLY A 17 -8.74 -7.75 -20.11
C GLY A 17 -9.35 -8.60 -18.99
N GLY A 18 -10.20 -7.98 -18.15
CA GLY A 18 -11.15 -8.73 -17.31
C GLY A 18 -11.38 -8.17 -15.90
N ASN A 19 -12.45 -8.69 -15.27
CA ASN A 19 -13.06 -8.61 -13.91
C ASN A 19 -12.42 -7.85 -12.72
N TYR A 20 -11.22 -7.27 -12.82
CA TYR A 20 -10.52 -6.57 -11.74
C TYR A 20 -10.87 -5.08 -11.64
N ARG A 21 -11.85 -4.63 -12.43
CA ARG A 21 -12.27 -3.23 -12.56
C ARG A 21 -12.78 -2.62 -11.25
N SER A 22 -13.42 -3.40 -10.37
CA SER A 22 -13.95 -2.92 -9.07
C SER A 22 -12.85 -2.60 -8.05
N MET A 23 -11.68 -3.23 -8.16
CA MET A 23 -10.56 -3.13 -7.20
C MET A 23 -9.78 -1.84 -7.33
N ARG A 24 -9.59 -1.39 -8.57
CA ARG A 24 -8.70 -0.30 -8.91
C ARG A 24 -9.27 1.06 -8.50
N ASN A 25 -10.58 1.26 -8.63
CA ASN A 25 -11.23 2.53 -8.26
C ASN A 25 -11.20 2.79 -6.77
N GLU A 26 -11.31 1.72 -5.97
CA GLU A 26 -11.25 1.85 -4.52
C GLU A 26 -9.84 2.21 -4.05
N PHE A 27 -8.81 1.71 -4.75
CA PHE A 27 -7.41 2.04 -4.50
C PHE A 27 -7.10 3.51 -4.80
N ASP A 28 -7.58 4.02 -5.93
CA ASP A 28 -7.31 5.38 -6.37
C ASP A 28 -8.09 6.42 -5.53
N GLU A 29 -9.40 6.30 -5.32
CA GLU A 29 -10.19 7.28 -4.53
C GLU A 29 -9.68 7.48 -3.08
N ASN A 30 -8.97 6.48 -2.56
CA ASN A 30 -8.65 6.38 -1.14
C ASN A 30 -7.18 6.37 -0.84
N ILE A 31 -6.34 6.43 -1.86
CA ILE A 31 -5.00 6.90 -1.67
C ILE A 31 -4.90 8.35 -2.24
N THR A 32 -5.81 8.83 -3.13
CA THR A 32 -5.60 10.12 -3.87
C THR A 32 -6.04 11.45 -3.24
N GLY A 33 -6.95 11.54 -2.25
CA GLY A 33 -7.19 12.86 -1.60
C GLY A 33 -8.46 13.64 -1.96
N SER A 34 -9.38 13.11 -2.78
CA SER A 34 -10.56 13.88 -3.20
C SER A 34 -11.79 13.65 -2.30
N ALA A 35 -12.47 14.72 -1.91
CA ALA A 35 -13.73 14.72 -1.13
C ALA A 35 -14.89 14.04 -1.91
N PRO A 36 -15.98 13.61 -1.23
CA PRO A 36 -16.89 12.59 -1.76
C PRO A 36 -17.89 13.17 -2.77
N SER A 37 -18.03 12.51 -3.91
CA SER A 37 -19.22 12.59 -4.76
C SER A 37 -19.66 11.16 -5.11
N SER A 38 -20.85 10.81 -4.64
CA SER A 38 -21.58 9.56 -4.94
C SER A 38 -22.37 9.72 -6.25
N PRO A 39 -22.97 8.66 -6.82
CA PRO A 39 -22.38 7.48 -7.43
C PRO A 39 -22.78 7.38 -8.92
N CYS A 40 -21.91 6.91 -9.81
CA CYS A 40 -22.38 6.39 -11.09
C CYS A 40 -21.41 5.34 -11.66
N SER A 41 -21.97 4.21 -12.08
CA SER A 41 -21.28 2.95 -12.36
C SER A 41 -20.49 2.90 -13.67
N ASP A 42 -20.45 3.97 -14.46
CA ASP A 42 -20.02 3.89 -15.87
C ASP A 42 -18.87 4.86 -16.25
N GLU A 43 -18.31 5.65 -15.32
CA GLU A 43 -17.19 6.60 -15.60
C GLU A 43 -15.79 5.97 -15.38
N ILE A 44 -15.77 4.77 -14.80
CA ILE A 44 -14.59 3.97 -14.43
C ILE A 44 -13.92 3.30 -15.63
N ASP A 45 -14.69 3.06 -16.69
CA ASP A 45 -14.25 2.39 -17.91
C ASP A 45 -13.25 3.24 -18.69
N ASP A 46 -13.50 4.55 -18.74
CA ASP A 46 -12.77 5.46 -19.60
C ASP A 46 -11.40 5.86 -19.03
N LEU A 47 -11.22 5.94 -17.71
CA LEU A 47 -9.94 6.37 -17.12
C LEU A 47 -8.89 5.25 -17.07
N ILE A 48 -9.31 4.01 -16.84
CA ILE A 48 -8.44 2.82 -16.77
C ILE A 48 -8.06 2.33 -18.18
N CYS A 49 -8.97 2.44 -19.15
CA CYS A 49 -8.76 1.91 -20.49
C CYS A 49 -8.06 2.89 -21.46
N ASN A 50 -8.11 4.21 -21.24
CA ASN A 50 -7.71 5.16 -22.28
C ASN A 50 -6.41 5.96 -22.08
N GLN A 51 -5.61 5.79 -21.02
CA GLN A 51 -4.39 6.63 -20.90
C GLN A 51 -3.08 5.86 -20.66
N THR A 52 -2.21 6.05 -21.65
CA THR A 52 -0.82 5.63 -21.80
C THR A 52 0.08 6.11 -20.66
N LYS A 53 0.90 5.20 -20.11
CA LYS A 53 2.19 5.44 -19.41
C LYS A 53 2.27 6.80 -18.70
N GLN A 54 1.93 6.88 -17.42
CA GLN A 54 2.44 7.97 -16.58
C GLN A 54 2.39 7.61 -15.09
N ASP A 55 3.44 8.01 -14.40
CA ASP A 55 3.69 7.81 -12.97
C ASP A 55 2.57 8.46 -12.16
N LEU A 56 1.89 7.67 -11.33
CA LEU A 56 0.82 8.17 -10.45
C LEU A 56 1.46 8.58 -9.11
N ILE A 57 1.27 9.83 -8.68
CA ILE A 57 1.61 10.29 -7.32
C ILE A 57 0.37 10.19 -6.47
N ILE A 58 0.41 9.36 -5.42
CA ILE A 58 -0.75 9.07 -4.58
C ILE A 58 -0.41 9.26 -3.10
N ASN A 59 -1.00 10.27 -2.43
CA ASN A 59 -0.57 10.72 -1.09
C ASN A 59 0.95 10.95 -0.98
N GLY A 60 1.60 11.35 -2.08
CA GLY A 60 3.06 11.52 -2.17
C GLY A 60 3.85 10.26 -2.56
N VAL A 61 3.20 9.10 -2.66
CA VAL A 61 3.80 7.81 -3.04
C VAL A 61 3.74 7.62 -4.55
N LEU A 62 4.85 7.26 -5.18
CA LEU A 62 4.85 6.95 -6.62
C LEU A 62 4.38 5.51 -6.87
N VAL A 63 3.47 5.34 -7.83
CA VAL A 63 2.96 4.01 -8.22
C VAL A 63 3.29 3.73 -9.68
N PHE A 64 4.01 2.63 -9.91
CA PHE A 64 4.40 2.14 -11.22
C PHE A 64 3.61 0.89 -11.57
N THR A 65 2.96 0.87 -12.73
CA THR A 65 2.37 -0.34 -13.30
C THR A 65 3.27 -0.86 -14.41
N VAL A 66 3.86 -2.03 -14.18
CA VAL A 66 4.81 -2.70 -15.09
C VAL A 66 4.21 -4.02 -15.56
N LYS A 67 4.58 -4.46 -16.76
CA LYS A 67 3.98 -5.64 -17.41
C LYS A 67 4.90 -6.84 -17.43
N THR A 68 6.21 -6.60 -17.39
CA THR A 68 7.22 -7.65 -17.48
C THR A 68 8.12 -7.66 -16.25
N VAL A 69 8.75 -8.80 -16.02
CA VAL A 69 9.72 -8.98 -14.93
C VAL A 69 10.92 -8.04 -15.13
N GLU A 70 11.32 -7.82 -16.38
CA GLU A 70 12.43 -6.94 -16.75
C GLU A 70 12.10 -5.48 -16.43
N GLU A 71 10.90 -4.99 -16.79
CA GLU A 71 10.44 -3.64 -16.45
C GLU A 71 10.37 -3.43 -14.94
N ALA A 72 9.92 -4.45 -14.20
CA ALA A 72 9.87 -4.42 -12.74
C ALA A 72 11.27 -4.27 -12.13
N ILE A 73 12.24 -5.07 -12.60
CA ILE A 73 13.63 -5.01 -12.13
C ILE A 73 14.27 -3.66 -12.48
N GLU A 74 14.09 -3.16 -13.69
CA GLU A 74 14.59 -1.85 -14.10
C GLU A 74 14.04 -0.74 -13.20
N THR A 75 12.74 -0.79 -12.88
CA THR A 75 12.11 0.18 -11.97
C THR A 75 12.69 0.09 -10.56
N ILE A 76 12.91 -1.11 -10.02
CA ILE A 76 13.57 -1.31 -8.72
C ILE A 76 14.98 -0.71 -8.73
N GLU A 77 15.74 -0.86 -9.81
CA GLU A 77 17.10 -0.35 -9.93
C GLU A 77 17.14 1.18 -10.03
N ILE A 78 16.23 1.78 -10.80
CA ILE A 78 16.07 3.25 -10.88
C ILE A 78 15.76 3.84 -9.51
N TYR A 79 14.89 3.18 -8.74
CA TYR A 79 14.45 3.63 -7.41
C TYR A 79 15.15 2.87 -6.27
N SER A 80 16.41 2.49 -6.48
CA SER A 80 17.19 1.67 -5.53
C SER A 80 17.48 2.31 -4.17
N GLN A 81 17.11 3.59 -3.97
CA GLN A 81 17.20 4.29 -2.69
C GLN A 81 15.83 4.44 -1.99
N ALA A 82 14.73 4.14 -2.67
CA ALA A 82 13.39 4.22 -2.11
C ALA A 82 13.00 2.88 -1.48
N ARG A 83 12.14 2.93 -0.46
CA ARG A 83 11.44 1.75 0.03
C ARG A 83 10.43 1.30 -1.02
N VAL A 84 10.46 0.02 -1.39
CA VAL A 84 9.57 -0.52 -2.42
C VAL A 84 8.53 -1.42 -1.78
N LEU A 85 7.25 -1.16 -2.06
CA LEU A 85 6.16 -2.12 -1.87
C LEU A 85 5.89 -2.79 -3.21
N PHE A 86 6.11 -4.09 -3.30
CA PHE A 86 6.05 -4.81 -4.57
C PHE A 86 4.76 -5.64 -4.66
N ILE A 87 3.92 -5.39 -5.65
CA ILE A 87 2.66 -6.09 -5.90
C ILE A 87 2.81 -6.92 -7.17
N SER A 88 2.35 -8.17 -7.18
CA SER A 88 2.28 -8.96 -8.40
C SER A 88 1.12 -9.94 -8.40
N SER A 89 0.73 -10.41 -9.59
CA SER A 89 -0.16 -11.56 -9.70
C SER A 89 0.52 -12.85 -9.23
N GLY A 90 -0.24 -13.87 -8.86
CA GLY A 90 0.32 -15.13 -8.37
C GLY A 90 1.28 -15.83 -9.36
N SER A 91 1.00 -15.77 -10.66
CA SER A 91 1.85 -16.38 -11.68
C SER A 91 3.15 -15.60 -11.91
N LEU A 92 3.08 -14.27 -11.98
CA LEU A 92 4.26 -13.43 -12.17
C LEU A 92 5.10 -13.34 -10.90
N GLY A 93 4.45 -13.34 -9.73
CA GLY A 93 5.08 -13.41 -8.42
C GLY A 93 6.01 -14.61 -8.30
N LYS A 94 5.56 -15.79 -8.74
CA LYS A 94 6.37 -17.02 -8.75
C LYS A 94 7.69 -16.85 -9.52
N ASP A 95 7.69 -16.05 -10.59
CA ASP A 95 8.86 -15.87 -11.44
C ASP A 95 9.79 -14.76 -10.94
N ILE A 96 9.25 -13.69 -10.34
CA ILE A 96 10.05 -12.53 -9.92
C ILE A 96 10.50 -12.57 -8.47
N VAL A 97 9.65 -13.02 -7.53
CA VAL A 97 9.96 -12.99 -6.09
C VAL A 97 11.28 -13.72 -5.80
N PRO A 98 11.54 -14.93 -6.33
CA PRO A 98 12.83 -15.61 -6.13
C PRO A 98 14.06 -14.84 -6.64
N LYS A 99 13.88 -13.93 -7.63
CA LYS A 99 14.96 -13.15 -8.24
C LYS A 99 15.30 -11.88 -7.45
N ILE A 100 14.32 -11.35 -6.72
CA ILE A 100 14.45 -10.05 -6.06
C ILE A 100 14.57 -10.16 -4.53
N VAL A 101 14.01 -11.21 -3.93
CA VAL A 101 14.21 -11.51 -2.50
C VAL A 101 15.69 -11.76 -2.23
N GLY A 102 16.23 -11.08 -1.21
CA GLY A 102 17.65 -11.15 -0.83
C GLY A 102 18.59 -10.31 -1.70
N ARG A 103 18.22 -9.99 -2.95
CA ARG A 103 19.02 -9.12 -3.83
C ARG A 103 18.75 -7.64 -3.59
N TYR A 104 17.51 -7.27 -3.29
CA TYR A 104 17.11 -5.88 -3.10
C TYR A 104 16.54 -5.68 -1.68
N PRO A 105 17.38 -5.30 -0.69
CA PRO A 105 16.99 -5.26 0.72
C PRO A 105 15.99 -4.15 1.07
N LEU A 106 15.81 -3.15 0.21
CA LEU A 106 14.81 -2.09 0.39
C LEU A 106 13.40 -2.49 -0.04
N ILE A 107 13.24 -3.70 -0.60
CA ILE A 107 11.91 -4.29 -0.82
C ILE A 107 11.51 -5.01 0.46
N HIS A 108 10.66 -4.35 1.26
CA HIS A 108 10.32 -4.82 2.59
C HIS A 108 9.15 -5.82 2.58
N SER A 109 8.20 -5.64 1.67
CA SER A 109 6.98 -6.44 1.62
C SER A 109 6.62 -6.79 0.18
N PHE A 110 6.33 -8.07 -0.05
CA PHE A 110 5.82 -8.59 -1.32
C PHE A 110 4.33 -8.91 -1.17
N TYR A 111 3.52 -8.40 -2.08
CA TYR A 111 2.08 -8.57 -2.10
C TYR A 111 1.69 -9.38 -3.34
N ILE A 112 1.13 -10.55 -3.12
CA ILE A 112 0.63 -11.39 -4.20
C ILE A 112 -0.87 -11.27 -4.24
N PHE A 113 -1.37 -10.70 -5.32
CA PHE A 113 -2.79 -10.55 -5.55
C PHE A 113 -3.29 -11.62 -6.54
N CYS A 114 -4.09 -12.57 -6.06
CA CYS A 114 -4.51 -13.71 -6.88
C CYS A 114 -5.86 -14.31 -6.43
N PHE A 115 -6.76 -14.57 -7.39
CA PHE A 115 -8.09 -15.13 -7.09
C PHE A 115 -8.06 -16.56 -6.51
N LYS A 116 -7.00 -17.33 -6.74
CA LYS A 116 -6.86 -18.72 -6.28
C LYS A 116 -5.56 -18.89 -5.49
N MET A 117 -5.50 -18.35 -4.28
CA MET A 117 -4.30 -18.38 -3.42
C MET A 117 -3.71 -19.78 -3.26
N PHE A 118 -4.55 -20.82 -3.11
CA PHE A 118 -4.08 -22.21 -2.95
C PHE A 118 -3.26 -22.75 -4.12
N LEU A 119 -3.35 -22.16 -5.32
CA LEU A 119 -2.51 -22.55 -6.47
C LEU A 119 -1.09 -21.97 -6.36
N HIS A 120 -0.88 -21.03 -5.44
CA HIS A 120 0.37 -20.30 -5.27
C HIS A 120 1.02 -20.57 -3.90
N THR A 121 0.34 -21.26 -2.98
CA THR A 121 0.85 -21.54 -1.62
C THR A 121 2.16 -22.30 -1.62
N ASP A 122 2.35 -23.27 -2.53
CA ASP A 122 3.53 -24.12 -2.53
C ASP A 122 4.82 -23.30 -2.65
N TRP A 123 4.90 -22.42 -3.66
CA TRP A 123 6.08 -21.57 -3.85
C TRP A 123 6.08 -20.37 -2.89
N ALA A 124 4.92 -19.81 -2.55
CA ALA A 124 4.84 -18.64 -1.68
C ALA A 124 5.27 -18.94 -0.23
N SER A 125 5.08 -20.19 0.21
CA SER A 125 5.46 -20.64 1.56
C SER A 125 6.97 -20.53 1.83
N GLU A 126 7.81 -20.59 0.78
CA GLU A 126 9.25 -20.37 0.88
C GLU A 126 9.62 -18.92 1.25
N TYR A 127 8.66 -17.99 1.11
CA TYR A 127 8.85 -16.55 1.32
C TYR A 127 7.91 -15.98 2.39
N ILE A 128 7.36 -16.83 3.26
CA ILE A 128 6.29 -16.45 4.20
C ILE A 128 6.66 -15.30 5.14
N ASP A 129 7.96 -15.09 5.40
CA ASP A 129 8.46 -14.02 6.27
C ASP A 129 8.36 -12.62 5.62
N CYS A 130 8.27 -12.52 4.30
CA CYS A 130 8.25 -11.25 3.57
C CYS A 130 7.11 -11.14 2.55
N LEU A 131 6.34 -12.21 2.31
CA LEU A 131 5.29 -12.28 1.32
C LEU A 131 3.91 -12.44 1.96
N GLN A 132 2.98 -11.59 1.54
CA GLN A 132 1.58 -11.65 1.91
C GLN A 132 0.73 -11.89 0.66
N MET A 133 -0.26 -12.78 0.74
CA MET A 133 -1.15 -13.10 -0.36
C MET A 133 -2.58 -12.60 -0.07
N PHE A 134 -3.27 -12.12 -1.10
CA PHE A 134 -4.63 -11.59 -1.03
C PHE A 134 -5.43 -12.07 -2.23
N ASP A 135 -6.67 -12.49 -2.01
CA ASP A 135 -7.65 -12.80 -3.06
C ASP A 135 -8.76 -11.75 -3.17
N HIS A 136 -8.86 -10.86 -2.17
CA HIS A 136 -9.84 -9.78 -2.14
C HIS A 136 -9.19 -8.38 -2.32
N PRO A 137 -9.80 -7.49 -3.14
CA PRO A 137 -9.33 -6.12 -3.38
C PRO A 137 -9.08 -5.31 -2.12
N ILE A 138 -10.08 -5.31 -1.25
CA ILE A 138 -10.16 -4.42 -0.10
C ILE A 138 -9.05 -4.77 0.89
N ASP A 139 -8.77 -6.06 1.06
CA ASP A 139 -7.80 -6.54 2.03
C ASP A 139 -6.38 -6.13 1.62
N LEU A 140 -6.05 -6.27 0.33
CA LEU A 140 -4.78 -5.79 -0.22
C LEU A 140 -4.62 -4.28 -0.03
N LEU A 141 -5.66 -3.52 -0.37
CA LEU A 141 -5.65 -2.06 -0.27
C LEU A 141 -5.50 -1.59 1.19
N VAL A 142 -6.28 -2.16 2.11
CA VAL A 142 -6.20 -1.86 3.55
C VAL A 142 -4.81 -2.18 4.08
N ARG A 143 -4.24 -3.33 3.71
CA ARG A 143 -2.88 -3.68 4.10
C ARG A 143 -1.85 -2.69 3.57
N LEU A 144 -1.91 -2.36 2.27
CA LEU A 144 -0.97 -1.41 1.65
C LEU A 144 -1.01 -0.03 2.33
N MET A 145 -2.20 0.50 2.63
CA MET A 145 -2.33 1.78 3.34
C MET A 145 -1.72 1.72 4.74
N ARG A 146 -1.90 0.61 5.47
CA ARG A 146 -1.32 0.42 6.81
C ARG A 146 0.20 0.33 6.75
N ASP A 147 0.75 -0.45 5.83
CA ASP A 147 2.21 -0.61 5.70
C ASP A 147 2.89 0.70 5.27
N ILE A 148 2.27 1.48 4.37
CA ILE A 148 2.76 2.83 4.01
C ILE A 148 2.63 3.80 5.19
N SER A 149 1.53 3.74 5.95
CA SER A 149 1.35 4.58 7.15
C SER A 149 2.44 4.33 8.20
N LEU A 150 2.76 3.06 8.46
CA LEU A 150 3.83 2.69 9.41
C LEU A 150 5.16 3.28 8.99
N TYR A 151 5.48 3.22 7.69
CA TYR A 151 6.67 3.88 7.15
C TYR A 151 6.69 5.39 7.44
N PHE A 152 5.57 6.08 7.19
CA PHE A 152 5.49 7.52 7.48
C PHE A 152 5.55 7.84 8.99
N ILE A 153 5.02 6.97 9.86
CA ILE A 153 5.19 7.11 11.31
C ILE A 153 6.66 7.00 11.69
N GLU A 154 7.39 6.02 11.15
CA GLU A 154 8.82 5.84 11.40
C GLU A 154 9.62 7.06 10.93
N GLN A 155 9.39 7.53 9.70
CA GLN A 155 10.06 8.72 9.19
C GLN A 155 9.74 9.97 10.01
N GLY A 156 8.48 10.18 10.38
CA GLY A 156 8.10 11.31 11.22
C GLY A 156 8.80 11.31 12.57
N LYS A 157 8.99 10.15 13.19
CA LYS A 157 9.77 10.01 14.45
C LYS A 157 11.24 10.38 14.23
N ILE A 158 11.85 9.88 13.17
CA ILE A 158 13.24 10.20 12.80
C ILE A 158 13.40 11.71 12.62
N GLN A 159 12.47 12.38 11.92
CA GLN A 159 12.51 13.83 11.73
C GLN A 159 12.40 14.60 13.07
N LEU A 160 11.63 14.11 14.05
CA LEU A 160 11.60 14.71 15.39
C LEU A 160 12.92 14.57 16.15
N GLU A 161 13.66 13.46 15.94
CA GLU A 161 14.98 13.26 16.54
C GLU A 161 16.03 14.21 15.95
N PHE A 162 15.87 14.59 14.68
CA PHE A 162 16.70 15.59 14.00
C PHE A 162 16.26 17.04 14.23
N ASP A 163 15.29 17.28 15.12
CA ASP A 163 14.73 18.61 15.41
C ASP A 163 14.12 19.30 14.17
N GLU A 164 13.49 18.49 13.31
CA GLU A 164 12.78 18.93 12.09
C GLU A 164 11.25 18.75 12.24
N PRO A 165 10.60 19.49 13.17
CA PRO A 165 9.18 19.27 13.51
C PRO A 165 8.21 19.53 12.36
N GLY A 166 8.55 20.41 11.41
CA GLY A 166 7.73 20.66 10.22
C GLY A 166 7.67 19.46 9.26
N ASN A 167 8.81 18.79 9.06
CA ASN A 167 8.88 17.58 8.25
C ASN A 167 8.18 16.42 8.97
N ALA A 168 8.42 16.28 10.28
CA ALA A 168 7.74 15.28 11.10
C ALA A 168 6.22 15.40 11.03
N LEU A 169 5.69 16.62 11.17
CA LEU A 169 4.26 16.88 11.08
C LEU A 169 3.67 16.49 9.72
N THR A 170 4.41 16.72 8.64
CA THR A 170 4.01 16.34 7.28
C THR A 170 3.86 14.82 7.16
N TYR A 171 4.87 14.07 7.64
CA TYR A 171 4.83 12.62 7.69
C TYR A 171 3.67 12.07 8.52
N PHE A 172 3.47 12.58 9.74
CA PHE A 172 2.37 12.13 10.60
C PHE A 172 0.99 12.41 10.00
N LYS A 173 0.82 13.54 9.29
CA LYS A 173 -0.43 13.84 8.58
C LYS A 173 -0.69 12.87 7.43
N TYR A 174 0.33 12.45 6.69
CA TYR A 174 0.18 11.43 5.65
C TYR A 174 -0.19 10.06 6.25
N ALA A 175 0.49 9.63 7.31
CA ALA A 175 0.14 8.42 8.04
C ALA A 175 -1.31 8.43 8.54
N TRP A 176 -1.73 9.54 9.15
CA TRP A 176 -3.09 9.71 9.68
C TRP A 176 -4.16 9.61 8.60
N ASN A 177 -3.92 10.20 7.43
CA ASN A 177 -4.85 10.12 6.29
C ASN A 177 -5.03 8.66 5.84
N LEU A 178 -3.91 7.93 5.66
CA LEU A 178 -3.92 6.52 5.26
C LEU A 178 -4.66 5.64 6.28
N GLU A 179 -4.40 5.82 7.56
CA GLU A 179 -5.03 5.03 8.63
C GLU A 179 -6.53 5.32 8.77
N THR A 180 -6.94 6.57 8.63
CA THR A 180 -8.36 6.95 8.64
C THR A 180 -9.13 6.25 7.52
N ARG A 181 -8.51 6.19 6.34
CA ARG A 181 -9.09 5.53 5.16
C ARG A 181 -9.06 4.01 5.26
N ALA A 182 -7.99 3.43 5.80
CA ALA A 182 -7.91 2.01 6.10
C ALA A 182 -9.01 1.59 7.08
N ASN A 183 -9.17 2.31 8.20
CA ASN A 183 -10.18 1.99 9.21
C ASN A 183 -11.62 2.21 8.73
N THR A 184 -11.84 3.10 7.76
CA THR A 184 -13.17 3.30 7.15
C THR A 184 -13.59 2.09 6.31
N ARG A 185 -12.63 1.42 5.66
CA ARG A 185 -12.84 0.21 4.85
C ARG A 185 -12.89 -1.06 5.65
N ASP A 186 -12.00 -1.15 6.64
CA ASP A 186 -11.87 -2.30 7.54
C ASP A 186 -13.01 -2.36 8.57
N LYS A 187 -14.15 -1.71 8.31
CA LYS A 187 -15.35 -1.81 9.16
C LYS A 187 -15.90 -3.22 9.05
N VAL A 188 -15.29 -4.16 9.79
CA VAL A 188 -15.95 -5.36 10.26
C VAL A 188 -17.18 -4.86 11.04
N PRO A 189 -18.42 -5.18 10.61
CA PRO A 189 -19.59 -4.77 11.36
C PRO A 189 -19.45 -5.29 12.81
N PRO A 190 -19.86 -4.51 13.82
CA PRO A 190 -19.61 -4.82 15.24
C PRO A 190 -20.24 -6.12 15.77
N ASN A 191 -20.80 -6.96 14.90
CA ASN A 191 -21.46 -8.23 15.22
C ASN A 191 -20.83 -9.47 14.58
N THR A 192 -19.68 -9.40 13.93
CA THR A 192 -19.01 -10.60 13.39
C THR A 192 -18.21 -11.33 14.48
N LYS A 193 -18.91 -11.86 15.49
CA LYS A 193 -18.40 -13.00 16.25
C LYS A 193 -18.39 -14.19 15.30
N ASN A 194 -17.29 -14.93 15.26
CA ASN A 194 -17.07 -16.17 14.51
C ASN A 194 -16.39 -16.01 13.14
N GLN A 195 -15.09 -15.71 13.13
CA GLN A 195 -14.14 -16.45 12.28
C GLN A 195 -12.84 -16.66 13.07
N GLU A 196 -12.81 -17.78 13.78
CA GLU A 196 -11.58 -18.38 14.30
C GLU A 196 -10.75 -18.86 13.10
N GLY A 197 -9.70 -18.12 12.75
CA GLY A 197 -8.83 -18.48 11.63
C GLY A 197 -7.81 -17.41 11.30
N PHE A 198 -6.73 -17.34 12.09
CA PHE A 198 -5.42 -16.82 11.67
C PHE A 198 -5.33 -15.42 11.04
N ILE A 199 -6.17 -14.47 11.44
CA ILE A 199 -5.86 -13.05 11.26
C ILE A 199 -5.45 -12.52 12.63
N MET A 200 -4.15 -12.17 12.77
CA MET A 200 -3.73 -11.27 13.84
C MET A 200 -4.54 -9.98 13.67
N GLN A 201 -5.64 -9.86 14.41
CA GLN A 201 -6.35 -8.60 14.62
C GLN A 201 -5.42 -7.68 15.41
N SER A 202 -4.39 -7.14 14.76
CA SER A 202 -3.58 -6.09 15.32
C SER A 202 -4.44 -4.82 15.32
N ASP A 203 -5.15 -4.64 16.44
CA ASP A 203 -5.89 -3.47 16.90
C ASP A 203 -6.30 -2.47 15.83
N TYR A 204 -7.54 -2.64 15.34
CA TYR A 204 -8.29 -1.60 14.65
C TYR A 204 -8.12 -0.27 15.39
N ARG A 205 -7.40 0.69 14.77
CA ARG A 205 -7.00 2.02 15.29
C ARG A 205 -5.72 2.15 16.11
N ALA A 206 -4.89 1.11 16.33
CA ALA A 206 -3.63 1.28 17.10
C ALA A 206 -2.75 2.42 16.57
N SER A 207 -2.50 2.47 15.26
CA SER A 207 -1.73 3.56 14.63
C SER A 207 -2.43 4.92 14.75
N LEU A 208 -3.76 4.98 14.64
CA LEU A 208 -4.49 6.25 14.85
C LEU A 208 -4.34 6.74 16.29
N ASN A 209 -4.43 5.86 17.27
CA ASN A 209 -4.26 6.22 18.68
C ASN A 209 -2.84 6.73 18.98
N LEU A 210 -1.83 6.28 18.23
CA LEU A 210 -0.46 6.80 18.31
C LEU A 210 -0.34 8.22 17.70
N LEU A 211 -1.08 8.47 16.63
CA LEU A 211 -1.02 9.74 15.88
C LEU A 211 -1.86 10.85 16.54
N GLU A 212 -3.03 10.50 17.07
CA GLU A 212 -4.05 11.40 17.62
C GLU A 212 -3.91 11.62 19.14
N GLY A 213 -4.63 12.61 19.67
CA GLY A 213 -4.72 12.90 21.11
C GLY A 213 -3.72 13.95 21.59
N ASP A 214 -3.85 14.35 22.86
CA ASP A 214 -3.06 15.44 23.46
C ASP A 214 -1.56 15.13 23.56
N ASP A 215 -1.25 13.83 23.64
CA ASP A 215 0.10 13.26 23.63
C ASP A 215 0.42 12.53 22.31
N GLY A 216 -0.44 12.65 21.29
CA GLY A 216 -0.24 12.03 19.98
C GLY A 216 0.93 12.64 19.21
N LEU A 217 1.51 11.86 18.28
CA LEU A 217 2.68 12.28 17.49
C LEU A 217 2.45 13.59 16.71
N ILE A 218 1.23 13.80 16.18
CA ILE A 218 0.87 15.06 15.51
C ILE A 218 0.98 16.23 16.48
N ARG A 219 0.42 16.09 17.69
CA ARG A 219 0.42 17.16 18.69
C ARG A 219 1.82 17.42 19.24
N GLN A 220 2.63 16.39 19.39
CA GLN A 220 4.04 16.52 19.76
C GLN A 220 4.84 17.34 18.73
N ALA A 221 4.64 17.08 17.44
CA ALA A 221 5.28 17.86 16.37
C ALA A 221 4.80 19.32 16.36
N GLU A 222 3.49 19.55 16.51
CA GLU A 222 2.92 20.91 16.57
C GLU A 222 3.45 21.74 17.73
N LYS A 223 3.69 21.14 18.90
CA LYS A 223 4.22 21.83 20.09
C LYS A 223 5.68 22.29 19.91
N ARG A 224 6.40 21.76 18.93
CA ARG A 224 7.82 22.05 18.65
C ARG A 224 8.03 23.00 17.46
N LEU A 225 6.95 23.39 16.76
CA LEU A 225 6.96 24.43 15.73
C LEU A 225 7.03 25.83 16.33
#